data_AF-A0A4P9X411-F1
#
_entry.id   AF-A0A4P9X411-F1
#
_cell.length_a   1.000
_cell.length_b   1.000
_cell.length_c   1.000
_cell.angle_alpha   90.00
_cell.angle_beta   90.00
_cell.angle_gamma   90.00
#
_symmetry.space_group_name_H-M   'P 1'
#
loop_
_entity.id
_entity.type
_entity.pdbx_description
1 polymer ?
#
loop_
_entity_poly.entity_id
_entity_poly.type
_entity_poly.pdbx_seq_one_letter_code
_entity_poly.pdbx_strand_id
1 'polypeptide(L)'
;MPAVPLLFNAFVNDLVDYMDHDGIGIPDGPNNQTMPRRLRLLMFADDVVLVADSRDALQRACTAFTRWADDNEMQVGIKKCGAMWIGGERPDGTAPLLLQGAAVPEVASYTYLRIALDDHLRPSTMTRYRAQRGNAALHALRPTLGNAHLPVAMRVMLIKSILLPILTYGAELLPSAFADAAPLQRVANHALATVLQVHHRYHPVAHEVMTTELNVPLVATVMRTARQRALHKWPQLRTWAAAIIKATPAAIPRAWRRRSWIAQSRRVCGAIRRQLDDHPDVAGSLPRKLTTLRLHAQGLRRTSARRYLSLWPRILRQAPERALPELSAHWPNMAAALQALMRARTGIFTSSSTLFHMGVLPDIDGACPLCRDGADTLTHMVLHCETLATTRHEAGILRPPDSTFVVTREREATLMAELLGGQLTSGTDKNATALSRPVAALSAQVDTQGESATEARGARVDGATDHDDTRDGGATTLGPVLPSPRAEGALRVAAFLLRARQLRQASITRTRREYHIPVRRSIRRGPRGPTTTPI
;
A
#
# COMPACT_ATOMS: atom_id res chain seq x y z
N MET A 1 25.19 22.10 13.00
CA MET A 1 25.24 23.36 12.24
C MET A 1 24.30 23.29 11.04
N PRO A 2 23.23 24.10 10.96
CA PRO A 2 22.24 24.04 9.88
C PRO A 2 22.71 24.64 8.53
N ALA A 3 23.81 25.41 8.50
CA ALA A 3 24.27 26.13 7.31
C ALA A 3 25.20 25.33 6.37
N VAL A 4 25.79 24.22 6.84
CA VAL A 4 26.80 23.46 6.08
C VAL A 4 26.31 23.03 4.68
N PRO A 5 25.08 22.50 4.50
CA PRO A 5 24.61 22.12 3.16
C PRO A 5 24.48 23.30 2.19
N LEU A 6 24.13 24.49 2.70
CA LEU A 6 24.01 25.69 1.89
C LEU A 6 25.39 26.19 1.45
N LEU A 7 26.34 26.21 2.38
CA LEU A 7 27.73 26.59 2.09
C LEU A 7 28.35 25.65 1.07
N PHE A 8 28.14 24.34 1.20
CA PHE A 8 28.62 23.37 0.21
C PHE A 8 27.99 23.60 -1.17
N ASN A 9 26.68 23.85 -1.24
CA ASN A 9 26.02 24.16 -2.51
C ASN A 9 26.52 25.46 -3.14
N ALA A 10 26.87 26.47 -2.34
CA ALA A 10 27.45 27.72 -2.84
C ALA A 10 28.88 27.50 -3.35
N PHE A 11 29.67 26.70 -2.61
CA PHE A 11 31.02 26.31 -2.98
C PHE A 11 31.05 25.57 -4.32
N VAL A 12 30.29 24.48 -4.47
CA VAL A 12 30.31 23.65 -5.70
C VAL A 12 29.68 24.33 -6.93
N ASN A 13 29.06 25.51 -6.77
CA ASN A 13 28.35 26.17 -7.87
C ASN A 13 29.28 26.78 -8.93
N ASP A 14 30.51 27.11 -8.57
CA ASP A 14 31.56 27.60 -9.50
C ASP A 14 32.02 26.54 -10.51
N LEU A 15 31.78 25.24 -10.23
CA LEU A 15 32.01 24.14 -11.18
C LEU A 15 31.30 24.38 -12.52
N VAL A 16 30.17 25.09 -12.51
CA VAL A 16 29.42 25.45 -13.71
C VAL A 16 30.26 26.30 -14.66
N ASP A 17 31.11 27.18 -14.12
CA ASP A 17 31.94 28.11 -14.87
C ASP A 17 33.14 27.41 -15.53
N TYR A 18 33.59 26.28 -14.96
CA TYR A 18 34.62 25.43 -15.56
C TYR A 18 34.12 24.61 -16.75
N MET A 19 32.80 24.38 -16.85
CA MET A 19 32.25 23.52 -17.91
C MET A 19 32.18 24.24 -19.26
N ASP A 20 33.26 24.15 -20.03
CA ASP A 20 33.35 24.61 -21.43
C ASP A 20 33.25 23.45 -22.42
N HIS A 21 32.08 22.82 -22.49
CA HIS A 21 31.77 21.83 -23.50
C HIS A 21 30.39 22.06 -24.11
N ASP A 22 30.17 21.45 -25.27
CA ASP A 22 28.95 21.62 -26.06
C ASP A 22 27.70 21.01 -25.39
N GLY A 23 27.81 20.37 -24.23
CA GLY A 23 26.68 19.74 -23.54
C GLY A 23 25.82 18.84 -24.42
N ILE A 24 24.54 18.75 -24.09
CA ILE A 24 23.49 18.11 -24.88
C ILE A 24 22.49 19.17 -25.33
N GLY A 25 22.16 19.14 -26.62
CA GLY A 25 21.06 19.93 -27.18
C GLY A 25 19.70 19.43 -26.68
N ILE A 26 18.90 20.31 -26.08
CA ILE A 26 17.54 19.95 -25.67
C ILE A 26 16.57 20.27 -26.82
N PRO A 27 15.73 19.32 -27.27
CA PRO A 27 14.73 19.60 -28.31
C PRO A 27 13.77 20.71 -27.88
N ASP A 28 13.58 21.71 -28.74
CA ASP A 28 12.65 22.82 -28.51
C ASP A 28 11.30 22.67 -29.24
N GLY A 29 11.12 21.60 -30.03
CA GLY A 29 9.95 21.48 -30.88
C GLY A 29 10.04 20.39 -31.94
N PRO A 30 9.00 20.27 -32.78
CA PRO A 30 8.82 19.18 -33.73
C PRO A 30 9.79 19.22 -34.93
N ASN A 31 10.44 20.36 -35.17
CA ASN A 31 11.35 20.59 -36.30
C ASN A 31 12.79 20.16 -36.01
N ASN A 32 13.03 19.38 -34.95
CA ASN A 32 14.35 18.96 -34.49
C ASN A 32 15.28 20.14 -34.17
N GLN A 33 14.71 21.32 -33.90
CA GLN A 33 15.42 22.48 -33.40
C GLN A 33 15.80 22.22 -31.93
N THR A 34 16.92 22.82 -31.51
CA THR A 34 17.45 22.67 -30.15
C THR A 34 17.42 24.03 -29.47
N MET A 35 17.09 24.00 -28.18
CA MET A 35 17.10 25.21 -27.37
C MET A 35 18.50 25.87 -27.43
N PRO A 36 18.58 27.21 -27.44
CA PRO A 36 19.86 27.91 -27.44
C PRO A 36 20.76 27.53 -26.27
N ARG A 37 20.14 27.24 -25.11
CA ARG A 37 20.85 26.73 -23.94
C ARG A 37 20.98 25.22 -24.04
N ARG A 38 22.19 24.73 -23.80
CA ARG A 38 22.51 23.30 -23.74
C ARG A 38 22.66 22.81 -22.30
N LEU A 39 22.31 21.56 -22.06
CA LEU A 39 22.48 20.92 -20.75
C LEU A 39 23.90 20.37 -20.66
N ARG A 40 24.72 20.90 -19.76
CA ARG A 40 26.11 20.48 -19.58
C ARG A 40 26.28 19.51 -18.41
N LEU A 41 25.60 19.79 -17.30
CA LEU A 41 25.73 19.05 -16.06
C LEU A 41 24.44 19.08 -15.23
N LEU A 42 24.30 18.13 -14.31
CA LEU A 42 23.31 18.10 -13.23
C LEU A 42 24.05 17.94 -11.90
N MET A 43 23.65 18.67 -10.86
CA MET A 43 24.24 18.53 -9.53
C MET A 43 23.17 18.34 -8.47
N PHE A 44 23.47 17.51 -7.49
CA PHE A 44 22.72 17.39 -6.25
C PHE A 44 23.67 17.09 -5.11
N ALA A 45 24.01 18.11 -4.31
CA ALA A 45 25.12 18.03 -3.36
C ALA A 45 26.39 17.53 -4.09
N ASP A 46 27.03 16.48 -3.59
CA ASP A 46 28.25 15.88 -4.14
C ASP A 46 28.00 14.98 -5.37
N ASP A 47 26.76 14.60 -5.64
CA ASP A 47 26.40 13.83 -6.83
C ASP A 47 26.35 14.75 -8.07
N VAL A 48 27.36 14.65 -8.93
CA VAL A 48 27.44 15.37 -10.22
C VAL A 48 27.28 14.41 -11.41
N VAL A 49 26.49 14.83 -12.40
CA VAL A 49 26.32 14.13 -13.68
C VAL A 49 26.79 15.03 -14.80
N LEU A 50 27.82 14.60 -15.52
CA LEU A 50 28.28 15.23 -16.76
C LEU A 50 27.55 14.61 -17.96
N VAL A 51 27.11 15.43 -18.91
CA VAL A 51 26.37 14.96 -20.09
C VAL A 51 26.87 15.60 -21.37
N ALA A 52 27.09 14.83 -22.43
CA ALA A 52 27.55 15.36 -23.71
C ALA A 52 27.05 14.51 -24.89
N ASP A 53 26.96 15.14 -26.07
CA ASP A 53 26.53 14.48 -27.32
C ASP A 53 27.62 13.54 -27.92
N SER A 54 28.87 13.59 -27.44
CA SER A 54 29.96 12.74 -27.93
C SER A 54 30.94 12.34 -26.83
N ARG A 55 31.72 11.28 -27.08
CA ARG A 55 32.75 10.78 -26.16
C ARG A 55 33.82 11.85 -25.90
N ASP A 56 34.30 12.51 -26.94
CA ASP A 56 35.36 13.52 -26.81
C ASP A 56 34.88 14.73 -26.01
N ALA A 57 33.63 15.16 -26.24
CA ALA A 57 33.03 16.23 -25.46
C ALA A 57 32.85 15.82 -23.98
N LEU A 58 32.51 14.55 -23.71
CA LEU A 58 32.45 14.04 -22.34
C LEU A 58 33.84 13.97 -21.69
N GLN A 59 34.88 13.58 -22.42
CA GLN A 59 36.26 13.60 -21.91
C GLN A 59 36.73 15.04 -21.63
N ARG A 60 36.38 16.02 -22.47
CA ARG A 60 36.63 17.44 -22.17
C ARG A 60 35.95 17.88 -20.88
N ALA A 61 34.70 17.45 -20.66
CA ALA A 61 33.98 17.71 -19.41
C ALA A 61 34.68 17.05 -18.20
N CYS A 62 35.17 15.81 -18.32
CA CYS A 62 35.95 15.16 -17.26
C CYS A 62 37.27 15.88 -16.96
N THR A 63 37.96 16.37 -17.98
CA THR A 63 39.18 17.18 -17.82
C THR A 63 38.89 18.51 -17.15
N ALA A 64 37.81 19.20 -17.54
CA ALA A 64 37.37 20.43 -16.88
C ALA A 64 36.99 20.20 -15.42
N PHE A 65 36.28 19.11 -15.12
CA PHE A 65 35.95 18.71 -13.76
C PHE A 65 37.21 18.40 -12.96
N THR A 66 38.20 17.72 -13.56
CA THR A 66 39.50 17.43 -12.91
C THR A 66 40.20 18.71 -12.51
N ARG A 67 40.29 19.70 -13.41
CA ARG A 67 40.89 21.00 -13.08
C ARG A 67 40.16 21.69 -11.94
N TRP A 68 38.83 21.76 -12.00
CA TRP A 68 38.04 22.33 -10.90
C TRP A 68 38.31 21.61 -9.57
N ALA A 69 38.34 20.28 -9.60
CA ALA A 69 38.59 19.48 -8.41
C ALA A 69 40.00 19.70 -7.87
N ASP A 70 41.00 19.80 -8.73
CA ASP A 70 42.39 20.03 -8.33
C ASP A 70 42.57 21.45 -7.75
N ASP A 71 41.99 22.47 -8.39
CA ASP A 71 42.01 23.87 -7.93
C ASP A 71 41.32 24.06 -6.57
N ASN A 72 40.32 23.22 -6.29
CA ASN A 72 39.51 23.25 -5.07
C ASN A 72 39.89 22.16 -4.05
N GLU A 73 41.01 21.46 -4.26
CA GLU A 73 41.52 20.39 -3.38
C GLU A 73 40.51 19.25 -3.12
N MET A 74 39.67 18.95 -4.11
CA MET A 74 38.63 17.91 -4.06
C MET A 74 39.12 16.59 -4.64
N GLN A 75 38.73 15.48 -4.01
CA GLN A 75 39.02 14.12 -4.49
C GLN A 75 37.76 13.40 -4.96
N VAL A 76 37.85 12.78 -6.14
CA VAL A 76 36.76 11.99 -6.70
C VAL A 76 36.87 10.53 -6.27
N GLY A 77 35.78 10.01 -5.70
CA GLY A 77 35.63 8.59 -5.41
C GLY A 77 35.34 7.76 -6.67
N ILE A 78 36.33 7.52 -7.53
CA ILE A 78 36.19 6.84 -8.85
C ILE A 78 35.41 5.52 -8.78
N LYS A 79 35.56 4.74 -7.70
CA LYS A 79 34.82 3.48 -7.49
C LYS A 79 33.30 3.64 -7.41
N LYS A 80 32.80 4.85 -7.09
CA LYS A 80 31.38 5.19 -7.05
C LYS A 80 30.89 5.80 -8.36
N CYS A 81 31.80 6.22 -9.24
CA CYS A 81 31.48 6.80 -10.53
C CYS A 81 31.11 5.71 -11.55
N GLY A 82 30.38 6.10 -12.60
CA GLY A 82 30.09 5.24 -13.73
C GLY A 82 29.84 6.07 -14.98
N ALA A 83 30.36 5.60 -16.11
CA ALA A 83 30.08 6.14 -17.43
C ALA A 83 29.07 5.25 -18.15
N MET A 84 28.03 5.83 -18.73
CA MET A 84 26.96 5.10 -19.42
C MET A 84 26.66 5.74 -20.77
N TRP A 85 26.68 4.94 -21.83
CA TRP A 85 26.28 5.36 -23.17
C TRP A 85 24.77 5.17 -23.33
N ILE A 86 24.05 6.20 -23.81
CA ILE A 86 22.60 6.16 -23.95
C ILE A 86 22.21 6.28 -25.42
N GLY A 87 21.38 5.35 -25.91
CA GLY A 87 20.68 5.52 -27.19
C GLY A 87 21.35 4.96 -28.45
N GLY A 88 22.30 4.02 -28.33
CA GLY A 88 22.90 3.34 -29.48
C GLY A 88 23.91 2.27 -29.07
N GLU A 89 24.49 1.57 -30.04
CA GLU A 89 25.63 0.68 -29.81
C GLU A 89 26.89 1.51 -29.58
N ARG A 90 27.72 1.04 -28.65
CA ARG A 90 29.00 1.68 -28.34
C ARG A 90 29.96 1.46 -29.52
N PRO A 91 30.68 2.50 -29.97
CA PRO A 91 31.78 2.29 -30.91
C PRO A 91 32.87 1.39 -30.30
N ASP A 92 33.32 0.39 -31.04
CA ASP A 92 34.43 -0.48 -30.64
C ASP A 92 35.74 0.31 -30.56
N GLY A 93 36.64 -0.09 -29.65
CA GLY A 93 37.97 0.52 -29.52
C GLY A 93 38.03 1.90 -28.84
N THR A 94 36.92 2.37 -28.23
CA THR A 94 36.90 3.65 -27.54
C THR A 94 37.80 3.64 -26.29
N ALA A 95 38.71 4.62 -26.18
CA ALA A 95 39.59 4.78 -25.02
C ALA A 95 38.79 5.02 -23.71
N PRO A 96 39.27 4.55 -22.54
CA PRO A 96 38.57 4.75 -21.27
C PRO A 96 38.46 6.23 -20.91
N LEU A 97 37.33 6.64 -20.30
CA LEU A 97 37.18 7.99 -19.75
C LEU A 97 38.10 8.15 -18.57
N LEU A 98 38.92 9.21 -18.57
CA LEU A 98 39.81 9.54 -17.48
C LEU A 98 39.24 10.70 -16.67
N LEU A 99 39.21 10.52 -15.34
CA LEU A 99 38.82 11.53 -14.36
C LEU A 99 39.85 11.52 -13.24
N GLN A 100 40.52 12.64 -12.98
CA GLN A 100 41.71 12.72 -12.09
C GLN A 100 42.76 11.63 -12.42
N GLY A 101 43.01 11.40 -13.72
CA GLY A 101 43.97 10.40 -14.21
C GLY A 101 43.52 8.94 -14.07
N ALA A 102 42.38 8.66 -13.46
CA ALA A 102 41.86 7.30 -13.26
C ALA A 102 40.75 6.96 -14.25
N ALA A 103 40.71 5.70 -14.69
CA ALA A 103 39.67 5.21 -15.59
C ALA A 103 38.31 5.10 -14.88
N VAL A 104 37.29 5.75 -15.43
CA VAL A 104 35.90 5.65 -14.95
C VAL A 104 35.29 4.33 -15.44
N PRO A 105 34.71 3.50 -14.56
CA PRO A 105 34.06 2.26 -14.97
C PRO A 105 32.91 2.52 -15.95
N GLU A 106 32.88 1.77 -17.05
CA GLU A 106 31.72 1.78 -17.96
C GLU A 106 30.63 0.83 -17.43
N VAL A 107 29.38 1.31 -17.39
CA VAL A 107 28.25 0.58 -16.81
C VAL A 107 27.04 0.60 -17.75
N ALA A 108 26.32 -0.52 -17.82
CA ALA A 108 25.04 -0.60 -18.55
C ALA A 108 23.84 -0.07 -17.75
N SER A 109 24.01 0.09 -16.43
CA SER A 109 22.98 0.66 -15.57
C SER A 109 23.59 1.41 -14.39
N TYR A 110 22.97 2.51 -13.99
CA TYR A 110 23.43 3.37 -12.91
C TYR A 110 22.26 3.86 -12.05
N THR A 111 22.49 4.04 -10.75
CA THR A 111 21.47 4.54 -9.83
C THR A 111 21.79 5.97 -9.42
N TYR A 112 21.04 6.93 -9.95
CA TYR A 112 21.19 8.36 -9.63
C TYR A 112 20.00 8.85 -8.80
N LEU A 113 20.24 9.46 -7.64
CA LEU A 113 19.19 9.89 -6.70
C LEU A 113 18.17 8.79 -6.38
N ARG A 114 18.67 7.56 -6.26
CA ARG A 114 17.91 6.31 -6.09
C ARG A 114 17.05 5.93 -7.29
N ILE A 115 17.18 6.55 -8.45
CA ILE A 115 16.48 6.18 -9.67
C ILE A 115 17.42 5.30 -10.51
N ALA A 116 17.02 4.05 -10.74
CA ALA A 116 17.79 3.12 -11.57
C ALA A 116 17.53 3.41 -13.05
N LEU A 117 18.58 3.78 -13.76
CA LEU A 117 18.60 4.07 -15.19
C LEU A 117 19.44 2.99 -15.88
N ASP A 118 19.03 2.57 -17.07
CA ASP A 118 19.86 1.78 -17.96
C ASP A 118 20.21 2.56 -19.23
N ASP A 119 21.16 2.03 -19.99
CA ASP A 119 21.60 2.48 -21.31
C ASP A 119 20.48 2.76 -22.34
N HIS A 120 19.29 2.21 -22.13
CA HIS A 120 18.11 2.41 -22.97
C HIS A 120 17.01 3.24 -22.31
N LEU A 121 17.23 3.76 -21.10
CA LEU A 121 16.27 4.49 -20.27
C LEU A 121 14.91 3.80 -20.16
N ARG A 122 14.91 2.46 -20.03
CA ARG A 122 13.69 1.66 -19.97
C ARG A 122 12.95 1.90 -18.65
N PRO A 123 11.66 2.27 -18.70
CA PRO A 123 10.89 2.48 -17.48
C PRO A 123 10.68 1.22 -16.62
N SER A 124 10.77 0.03 -17.23
CA SER A 124 10.68 -1.25 -16.54
C SER A 124 11.83 -1.45 -15.55
N THR A 125 13.04 -0.95 -15.86
CA THR A 125 14.21 -0.99 -14.99
C THR A 125 13.97 -0.19 -13.71
N MET A 126 13.49 1.04 -13.84
CA MET A 126 13.13 1.89 -12.71
C MET A 126 12.04 1.23 -11.85
N THR A 127 11.01 0.67 -12.49
CA THR A 127 9.88 0.01 -11.82
C THR A 127 10.32 -1.25 -11.08
N ARG A 128 11.17 -2.08 -11.69
CA ARG A 128 11.72 -3.31 -11.09
C ARG A 128 12.58 -2.98 -9.88
N TYR A 129 13.45 -1.98 -9.98
CA TYR A 129 14.27 -1.50 -8.88
C TYR A 129 13.39 -1.06 -7.68
N ARG A 130 12.35 -0.27 -7.95
CA ARG A 130 11.38 0.15 -6.91
C ARG A 130 10.65 -1.03 -6.28
N ALA A 131 10.24 -2.01 -7.08
CA ALA A 131 9.60 -3.23 -6.59
C ALA A 131 10.55 -4.04 -5.69
N GLN A 132 11.83 -4.14 -6.04
CA GLN A 132 12.83 -4.82 -5.21
C GLN A 132 13.04 -4.13 -3.86
N ARG A 133 13.18 -2.80 -3.85
CA ARG A 133 13.27 -2.01 -2.60
C ARG A 133 12.01 -2.15 -1.77
N GLY A 134 10.84 -2.13 -2.40
CA GLY A 134 9.55 -2.36 -1.75
C GLY A 134 9.43 -3.76 -1.15
N ASN A 135 9.92 -4.80 -1.84
CA ASN A 135 9.94 -6.16 -1.31
C ASN A 135 10.83 -6.26 -0.07
N ALA A 136 12.03 -5.68 -0.11
CA ALA A 136 12.92 -5.66 1.06
C ALA A 136 12.24 -4.98 2.27
N ALA A 137 11.58 -3.84 2.06
CA ALA A 137 10.82 -3.16 3.10
C ALA A 137 9.63 -4.00 3.60
N LEU A 138 8.90 -4.66 2.69
CA LEU A 138 7.80 -5.55 3.05
C LEU A 138 8.29 -6.74 3.88
N HIS A 139 9.44 -7.33 3.55
CA HIS A 139 10.03 -8.41 4.33
C HIS A 139 10.29 -7.99 5.78
N ALA A 140 10.84 -6.78 5.99
CA ALA A 140 11.05 -6.22 7.31
C ALA A 140 9.74 -5.92 8.06
N LEU A 141 8.71 -5.42 7.36
CA LEU A 141 7.42 -5.08 7.96
C LEU A 141 6.51 -6.29 8.21
N ARG A 142 6.76 -7.42 7.54
CA ARG A 142 5.86 -8.59 7.52
C ARG A 142 5.51 -9.13 8.91
N PRO A 143 6.43 -9.25 9.89
CA PRO A 143 6.08 -9.72 11.23
C PRO A 143 5.03 -8.82 11.90
N THR A 144 5.21 -7.51 11.78
CA THR A 144 4.29 -6.49 12.34
C THR A 144 2.95 -6.47 11.60
N LEU A 145 2.97 -6.51 10.26
CA LEU A 145 1.73 -6.53 9.45
C LEU A 145 0.91 -7.80 9.66
N GLY A 146 1.57 -8.93 9.94
CA GLY A 146 0.93 -10.21 10.22
C GLY A 146 0.42 -10.37 11.65
N ASN A 147 0.86 -9.51 12.58
CA ASN A 147 0.47 -9.60 13.98
C ASN A 147 -1.00 -9.21 14.17
N ALA A 148 -1.84 -10.18 14.54
CA ALA A 148 -3.26 -10.01 14.76
C ALA A 148 -3.60 -9.18 16.01
N HIS A 149 -2.69 -9.12 16.98
CA HIS A 149 -2.86 -8.37 18.22
C HIS A 149 -2.71 -6.86 18.00
N LEU A 150 -2.08 -6.45 16.90
CA LEU A 150 -1.97 -5.04 16.55
C LEU A 150 -3.22 -4.54 15.83
N PRO A 151 -3.78 -3.38 16.21
CA PRO A 151 -4.85 -2.72 15.50
C PRO A 151 -4.56 -2.61 13.99
N VAL A 152 -5.58 -2.88 13.16
CA VAL A 152 -5.44 -2.78 11.70
C VAL A 152 -5.01 -1.37 11.30
N ALA A 153 -5.49 -0.36 12.02
CA ALA A 153 -5.13 1.04 11.83
C ALA A 153 -3.61 1.25 11.78
N MET A 154 -2.90 0.73 12.79
CA MET A 154 -1.45 0.86 12.93
C MET A 154 -0.73 0.12 11.81
N ARG A 155 -1.18 -1.09 11.48
CA ARG A 155 -0.59 -1.88 10.39
C ARG A 155 -0.78 -1.21 9.02
N VAL A 156 -1.95 -0.63 8.77
CA VAL A 156 -2.23 0.18 7.57
C VAL A 156 -1.41 1.47 7.56
N MET A 157 -1.21 2.11 8.72
CA MET A 157 -0.36 3.29 8.85
C MET A 157 1.08 2.99 8.42
N LEU A 158 1.65 1.86 8.83
CA LEU A 158 2.98 1.44 8.37
C LEU A 158 3.04 1.28 6.84
N ILE A 159 2.00 0.72 6.22
CA ILE A 159 1.93 0.62 4.76
C ILE A 159 1.92 2.02 4.12
N LYS A 160 1.09 2.93 4.63
CA LYS A 160 0.95 4.29 4.08
C LYS A 160 2.17 5.17 4.30
N SER A 161 2.84 5.04 5.43
CA SER A 161 3.94 5.93 5.84
C SER A 161 5.31 5.41 5.42
N ILE A 162 5.47 4.10 5.21
CA ILE A 162 6.77 3.48 4.90
C ILE A 162 6.73 2.83 3.52
N LEU A 163 5.88 1.81 3.35
CA LEU A 163 5.94 0.97 2.15
C LEU A 163 5.52 1.73 0.89
N LEU A 164 4.40 2.46 0.95
CA LEU A 164 3.87 3.18 -0.20
C LEU A 164 4.85 4.27 -0.69
N PRO A 165 5.43 5.13 0.17
CA PRO A 165 6.48 6.07 -0.24
C PRO A 165 7.70 5.41 -0.89
N ILE A 166 8.14 4.25 -0.39
CA ILE A 166 9.26 3.50 -1.00
C ILE A 166 8.91 3.05 -2.42
N LEU A 167 7.69 2.54 -2.61
CA LEU A 167 7.18 2.07 -3.91
C LEU A 167 6.96 3.22 -4.90
N THR A 168 6.51 4.39 -4.43
CA THR A 168 6.10 5.52 -5.28
C THR A 168 7.13 6.65 -5.34
N TYR A 169 8.32 6.48 -4.78
CA TYR A 169 9.39 7.46 -4.94
C TYR A 169 9.78 7.61 -6.42
N GLY A 170 9.77 8.85 -6.93
CA GLY A 170 10.00 9.15 -8.35
C GLY A 170 8.82 8.81 -9.27
N ALA A 171 7.62 8.61 -8.72
CA ALA A 171 6.42 8.24 -9.48
C ALA A 171 5.99 9.27 -10.55
N GLU A 172 6.44 10.52 -10.44
CA GLU A 172 6.27 11.56 -11.45
C GLU A 172 6.88 11.12 -12.79
N LEU A 173 8.04 10.47 -12.74
CA LEU A 173 8.82 10.02 -13.90
C LEU A 173 8.33 8.66 -14.43
N LEU A 174 7.87 7.78 -13.54
CA LEU A 174 7.46 6.41 -13.87
C LEU A 174 6.13 6.33 -14.65
N PRO A 175 6.00 5.44 -15.64
CA PRO A 175 4.73 5.14 -16.29
C PRO A 175 3.66 4.75 -15.26
N SER A 176 2.48 5.34 -15.43
CA SER A 176 1.41 5.26 -14.43
C SER A 176 0.17 4.50 -14.93
N ALA A 177 0.31 3.71 -16.01
CA ALA A 177 -0.72 2.76 -16.37
C ALA A 177 -0.76 1.60 -15.37
N PHE A 178 -1.94 0.98 -15.20
CA PHE A 178 -2.09 -0.14 -14.27
C PHE A 178 -1.20 -1.34 -14.63
N ALA A 179 -0.95 -1.58 -15.92
CA ALA A 179 -0.06 -2.63 -16.39
C ALA A 179 1.40 -2.35 -16.00
N ASP A 180 1.87 -1.11 -16.20
CA ASP A 180 3.23 -0.71 -15.88
C ASP A 180 3.49 -0.74 -14.37
N ALA A 181 2.51 -0.31 -13.57
CA ALA A 181 2.60 -0.31 -12.11
C ALA A 181 2.40 -1.71 -11.49
N ALA A 182 2.10 -2.75 -12.28
CA ALA A 182 1.77 -4.08 -11.77
C ALA A 182 2.84 -4.69 -10.85
N PRO A 183 4.17 -4.58 -11.11
CA PRO A 183 5.19 -5.07 -10.19
C PRO A 183 5.10 -4.43 -8.81
N LEU A 184 4.86 -3.12 -8.73
CA LEU A 184 4.73 -2.38 -7.48
C LEU A 184 3.41 -2.71 -6.78
N GLN A 185 2.32 -2.79 -7.54
CA GLN A 185 1.01 -3.17 -7.02
C GLN A 185 1.04 -4.58 -6.43
N ARG A 186 1.80 -5.53 -7.01
CA ARG A 186 1.98 -6.86 -6.41
C ARG A 186 2.59 -6.77 -5.02
N VAL A 187 3.62 -5.96 -4.80
CA VAL A 187 4.21 -5.77 -3.46
C VAL A 187 3.17 -5.21 -2.49
N ALA A 188 2.45 -4.15 -2.88
CA ALA A 188 1.38 -3.59 -2.07
C ALA A 188 0.29 -4.63 -1.76
N ASN A 189 -0.12 -5.44 -2.73
CA ASN A 189 -1.13 -6.48 -2.54
C ASN A 189 -0.70 -7.53 -1.51
N HIS A 190 0.57 -7.93 -1.49
CA HIS A 190 1.09 -8.84 -0.46
C HIS A 190 1.01 -8.21 0.94
N ALA A 191 1.29 -6.91 1.06
CA ALA A 191 1.16 -6.19 2.33
C ALA A 191 -0.30 -6.15 2.80
N LEU A 192 -1.23 -5.76 1.91
CA LEU A 192 -2.67 -5.69 2.22
C LEU A 192 -3.23 -7.08 2.57
N ALA A 193 -2.85 -8.12 1.82
CA ALA A 193 -3.23 -9.50 2.10
C ALA A 193 -2.69 -9.98 3.46
N THR A 194 -1.47 -9.57 3.84
CA THR A 194 -0.89 -9.90 5.14
C THR A 194 -1.70 -9.23 6.27
N VAL A 195 -2.09 -7.97 6.11
CA VAL A 195 -2.94 -7.26 7.08
C VAL A 195 -4.31 -7.93 7.21
N LEU A 196 -4.95 -8.30 6.10
CA LEU A 196 -6.24 -8.98 6.08
C LEU A 196 -6.16 -10.47 6.45
N GLN A 197 -4.95 -11.02 6.63
CA GLN A 197 -4.69 -12.45 6.86
C GLN A 197 -5.32 -13.34 5.79
N VAL A 198 -5.18 -12.92 4.54
CA VAL A 198 -5.66 -13.62 3.34
C VAL A 198 -4.68 -14.72 2.95
N HIS A 199 -5.20 -15.93 2.77
CA HIS A 199 -4.45 -16.99 2.09
C HIS A 199 -4.77 -16.95 0.59
N HIS A 200 -3.92 -16.29 -0.21
CA HIS A 200 -4.18 -15.99 -1.63
C HIS A 200 -4.57 -17.20 -2.49
N ARG A 201 -4.10 -18.40 -2.14
CA ARG A 201 -4.45 -19.65 -2.82
C ARG A 201 -5.93 -20.00 -2.74
N TYR A 202 -6.56 -19.68 -1.61
CA TYR A 202 -7.94 -20.08 -1.31
C TYR A 202 -8.92 -18.90 -1.39
N HIS A 203 -8.39 -17.68 -1.39
CA HIS A 203 -9.18 -16.44 -1.34
C HIS A 203 -8.71 -15.47 -2.43
N PRO A 204 -9.20 -15.60 -3.68
CA PRO A 204 -8.89 -14.68 -4.76
C PRO A 204 -9.68 -13.36 -4.60
N VAL A 205 -9.23 -12.53 -3.66
CA VAL A 205 -9.81 -11.19 -3.43
C VAL A 205 -9.23 -10.21 -4.44
N ALA A 206 -10.09 -9.47 -5.14
CA ALA A 206 -9.67 -8.40 -6.02
C ALA A 206 -8.89 -7.36 -5.20
N HIS A 207 -7.73 -6.94 -5.70
CA HIS A 207 -6.89 -6.01 -4.96
C HIS A 207 -7.56 -4.64 -4.79
N GLU A 208 -8.43 -4.23 -5.72
CA GLU A 208 -9.26 -3.03 -5.60
C GLU A 208 -10.17 -3.10 -4.36
N VAL A 209 -10.69 -4.29 -4.02
CA VAL A 209 -11.49 -4.52 -2.81
C VAL A 209 -10.63 -4.34 -1.57
N MET A 210 -9.48 -5.02 -1.48
CA MET A 210 -8.59 -4.90 -0.31
C MET A 210 -8.12 -3.47 -0.08
N THR A 211 -7.75 -2.77 -1.17
CA THR A 211 -7.29 -1.38 -1.12
C THR A 211 -8.41 -0.45 -0.65
N THR A 212 -9.65 -0.68 -1.10
CA THR A 212 -10.80 0.14 -0.72
C THR A 212 -11.18 -0.09 0.73
N GLU A 213 -11.24 -1.34 1.18
CA GLU A 213 -11.56 -1.70 2.57
C GLU A 213 -10.50 -1.19 3.56
N LEU A 214 -9.21 -1.35 3.24
CA LEU A 214 -8.11 -0.85 4.08
C LEU A 214 -7.81 0.64 3.88
N ASN A 215 -8.55 1.31 3.00
CA ASN A 215 -8.37 2.73 2.69
C ASN A 215 -6.93 3.09 2.26
N VAL A 216 -6.30 2.23 1.46
CA VAL A 216 -4.96 2.42 0.87
C VAL A 216 -5.13 2.53 -0.64
N PRO A 217 -4.80 3.66 -1.29
CA PRO A 217 -5.01 3.80 -2.73
C PRO A 217 -4.16 2.82 -3.54
N LEU A 218 -4.61 2.50 -4.76
CA LEU A 218 -3.80 1.72 -5.70
C LEU A 218 -2.49 2.45 -6.02
N VAL A 219 -1.39 1.72 -6.15
CA VAL A 219 -0.07 2.30 -6.48
C VAL A 219 -0.16 3.09 -7.79
N ALA A 220 -0.83 2.54 -8.80
CA ALA A 220 -1.04 3.22 -10.07
C ALA A 220 -1.79 4.56 -9.92
N THR A 221 -2.79 4.66 -9.03
CA THR A 221 -3.56 5.91 -8.85
C THR A 221 -2.75 6.97 -8.10
N VAL A 222 -1.88 6.56 -7.18
CA VAL A 222 -0.87 7.44 -6.56
C VAL A 222 0.09 7.96 -7.63
N MET A 223 0.62 7.09 -8.49
CA MET A 223 1.55 7.48 -9.56
C MET A 223 0.91 8.41 -10.58
N ARG A 224 -0.35 8.15 -10.97
CA ARG A 224 -1.13 9.04 -11.84
C ARG A 224 -1.30 10.43 -11.23
N THR A 225 -1.59 10.48 -9.94
CA THR A 225 -1.75 11.75 -9.20
C THR A 225 -0.43 12.52 -9.09
N ALA A 226 0.68 11.83 -8.81
CA ALA A 226 2.02 12.42 -8.78
C ALA A 226 2.39 13.01 -10.15
N ARG A 227 2.16 12.25 -11.23
CA ARG A 227 2.38 12.72 -12.60
C ARG A 227 1.51 13.90 -13.00
N GLN A 228 0.23 13.90 -12.62
CA GLN A 228 -0.65 15.06 -12.85
C GLN A 228 -0.14 16.30 -12.12
N ARG A 229 0.30 16.14 -10.87
CA ARG A 229 0.92 17.23 -10.10
C ARG A 229 2.19 17.74 -10.75
N ALA A 230 3.06 16.85 -11.25
CA ALA A 230 4.28 17.21 -11.96
C ALA A 230 3.97 18.05 -13.21
N LEU A 231 3.01 17.63 -14.04
CA LEU A 231 2.63 18.35 -15.25
C LEU A 231 2.06 19.76 -14.95
N HIS A 232 1.40 19.93 -13.81
CA HIS A 232 0.88 21.23 -13.37
C HIS A 232 1.96 22.13 -12.74
N LYS A 233 2.81 21.55 -11.87
CA LYS A 233 3.79 22.29 -11.08
C LYS A 233 5.06 22.64 -11.87
N TRP A 234 5.63 21.70 -12.62
CA TRP A 234 6.94 21.88 -13.26
C TRP A 234 7.01 23.10 -14.20
N PRO A 235 5.98 23.42 -15.01
CA PRO A 235 6.00 24.64 -15.84
C PRO A 235 6.18 25.95 -15.07
N GLN A 236 5.87 25.97 -13.78
CA GLN A 236 5.97 27.14 -12.90
C GLN A 236 7.36 27.27 -12.26
N LEU A 237 8.22 26.26 -12.40
CA LEU A 237 9.57 26.24 -11.82
C LEU A 237 10.62 26.73 -12.82
N ARG A 238 11.73 27.27 -12.32
CA ARG A 238 12.91 27.62 -13.13
C ARG A 238 13.78 26.38 -13.36
N THR A 239 13.32 25.46 -14.22
CA THR A 239 13.98 24.16 -14.46
C THR A 239 13.98 23.76 -15.92
N TRP A 240 14.88 22.85 -16.31
CA TRP A 240 14.87 22.22 -17.63
C TRP A 240 13.55 21.51 -17.95
N ALA A 241 12.94 20.85 -16.96
CA ALA A 241 11.62 20.24 -17.14
C ALA A 241 10.56 21.28 -17.56
N ALA A 242 10.59 22.48 -16.98
CA ALA A 242 9.69 23.58 -17.34
C ALA A 242 9.92 24.03 -18.80
N ALA A 243 11.18 24.20 -19.19
CA ALA A 243 11.55 24.58 -20.55
C ALA A 243 11.05 23.54 -21.57
N ILE A 244 11.32 22.24 -21.33
CA ILE A 244 10.91 21.15 -22.23
C ILE A 244 9.39 21.08 -22.34
N ILE A 245 8.65 21.23 -21.23
CA ILE A 245 7.19 21.18 -21.23
C ILE A 245 6.59 22.34 -22.04
N LYS A 246 7.12 23.56 -21.87
CA LYS A 246 6.64 24.76 -22.58
C LYS A 246 6.95 24.71 -24.07
N ALA A 247 8.13 24.21 -24.42
CA ALA A 247 8.57 24.08 -25.81
C ALA A 247 7.84 22.95 -26.57
N THR A 248 7.32 21.93 -25.85
CA THR A 248 6.62 20.82 -26.50
C THR A 248 5.24 21.25 -27.03
N PRO A 249 4.99 21.19 -28.36
CA PRO A 249 3.75 21.64 -28.98
C PRO A 249 2.54 20.87 -28.48
N ALA A 250 1.35 21.48 -28.54
CA ALA A 250 0.10 20.83 -28.14
C ALA A 250 -0.16 19.54 -28.94
N ALA A 251 0.00 19.60 -30.27
CA ALA A 251 -0.06 18.45 -31.17
C ALA A 251 1.31 17.75 -31.21
N ILE A 252 1.41 16.58 -30.55
CA ILE A 252 2.68 15.87 -30.43
C ILE A 252 2.96 15.02 -31.68
N PRO A 253 4.14 15.17 -32.31
CA PRO A 253 4.57 14.36 -33.45
C PRO A 253 4.42 12.86 -33.20
N ARG A 254 4.03 12.10 -34.23
CA ARG A 254 3.78 10.65 -34.12
C ARG A 254 5.02 9.90 -33.60
N ALA A 255 6.21 10.32 -34.02
CA ALA A 255 7.49 9.77 -33.56
C ALA A 255 7.68 9.89 -32.03
N TRP A 256 7.17 10.96 -31.41
CA TRP A 256 7.39 11.23 -30.00
C TRP A 256 6.33 10.61 -29.09
N ARG A 257 5.15 10.25 -29.62
CA ARG A 257 3.98 9.83 -28.82
C ARG A 257 4.22 8.63 -27.89
N ARG A 258 5.13 7.71 -28.25
CA ARG A 258 5.39 6.50 -27.44
C ARG A 258 6.46 6.72 -26.37
N ARG A 259 7.50 7.51 -26.66
CA ARG A 259 8.66 7.69 -25.76
C ARG A 259 8.66 9.01 -24.98
N SER A 260 7.89 10.01 -25.40
CA SER A 260 7.82 11.30 -24.70
C SER A 260 7.05 11.21 -23.39
N TRP A 261 7.71 11.60 -22.30
CA TRP A 261 7.08 11.76 -20.99
C TRP A 261 5.89 12.72 -21.04
N ILE A 262 5.99 13.83 -21.78
CA ILE A 262 4.94 14.85 -21.88
C ILE A 262 3.70 14.29 -22.59
N ALA A 263 3.90 13.54 -23.67
CA ALA A 263 2.81 12.91 -24.42
C ALA A 263 2.02 11.93 -23.56
N GLN A 264 2.75 11.09 -22.81
CA GLN A 264 2.14 10.15 -21.88
C GLN A 264 1.42 10.89 -20.75
N SER A 265 2.02 11.95 -20.21
CA SER A 265 1.45 12.75 -19.11
C SER A 265 0.17 13.47 -19.52
N ARG A 266 0.13 14.14 -20.68
CA ARG A 266 -1.08 14.79 -21.21
C ARG A 266 -2.21 13.78 -21.45
N ARG A 267 -1.90 12.61 -22.01
CA ARG A 267 -2.88 11.52 -22.21
C ARG A 267 -3.43 11.01 -20.88
N VAL A 268 -2.57 10.78 -19.89
CA VAL A 268 -2.99 10.32 -18.56
C VAL A 268 -3.88 11.35 -17.89
N CYS A 269 -3.50 12.63 -17.92
CA CYS A 269 -4.28 13.71 -17.32
C CYS A 269 -5.63 13.90 -18.01
N GLY A 270 -5.68 13.86 -19.35
CA GLY A 270 -6.94 13.90 -20.10
C GLY A 270 -7.85 12.70 -19.80
N ALA A 271 -7.27 11.51 -19.62
CA ALA A 271 -8.04 10.33 -19.20
C ALA A 271 -8.57 10.46 -17.77
N ILE A 272 -7.78 11.00 -16.83
CA ILE A 272 -8.24 11.28 -15.46
C ILE A 272 -9.39 12.28 -15.48
N ARG A 273 -9.24 13.39 -16.22
CA ARG A 273 -10.28 14.42 -16.33
C ARG A 273 -11.59 13.84 -16.84
N ARG A 274 -11.58 13.14 -17.98
CA ARG A 274 -12.79 12.47 -18.52
C ARG A 274 -13.44 11.53 -17.50
N GLN A 275 -12.64 10.68 -16.85
CA GLN A 275 -13.15 9.76 -15.83
C GLN A 275 -13.80 10.47 -14.62
N LEU A 276 -13.35 11.69 -14.28
CA LEU A 276 -13.95 12.47 -13.20
C LEU A 276 -15.16 13.26 -13.68
N ASP A 277 -15.12 13.78 -14.91
CA ASP A 277 -16.24 14.49 -15.55
C ASP A 277 -17.44 13.54 -15.73
N ASP A 278 -17.20 12.27 -16.10
CA ASP A 278 -18.22 11.21 -16.19
C ASP A 278 -18.79 10.80 -14.81
N HIS A 279 -18.13 11.18 -13.72
CA HIS A 279 -18.45 10.75 -12.35
C HIS A 279 -18.21 11.88 -11.32
N PRO A 280 -18.95 13.00 -11.40
CA PRO A 280 -18.70 14.20 -10.60
C PRO A 280 -18.87 13.98 -9.08
N ASP A 281 -19.79 13.10 -8.70
CA ASP A 281 -20.15 12.85 -7.31
C ASP A 281 -19.15 11.96 -6.55
N VAL A 282 -18.05 11.53 -7.18
CA VAL A 282 -17.11 10.62 -6.52
C VAL A 282 -16.37 11.33 -5.40
N ALA A 283 -16.53 10.83 -4.17
CA ALA A 283 -15.98 11.45 -2.97
C ALA A 283 -14.51 11.10 -2.69
N GLY A 284 -13.83 11.97 -1.93
CA GLY A 284 -12.49 11.75 -1.38
C GLY A 284 -11.34 12.34 -2.20
N SER A 285 -10.10 12.11 -1.75
CA SER A 285 -8.88 12.56 -2.44
C SER A 285 -8.77 11.93 -3.83
N LEU A 286 -8.11 12.59 -4.78
CA LEU A 286 -7.95 12.11 -6.16
C LEU A 286 -7.46 10.64 -6.28
N PRO A 287 -6.42 10.16 -5.55
CA PRO A 287 -6.03 8.75 -5.60
C PRO A 287 -7.14 7.79 -5.16
N ARG A 288 -7.98 8.20 -4.18
CA ARG A 288 -9.14 7.44 -3.72
C ARG A 288 -10.25 7.44 -4.76
N LYS A 289 -10.58 8.60 -5.35
CA LYS A 289 -11.59 8.69 -6.43
C LYS A 289 -11.27 7.70 -7.56
N LEU A 290 -10.04 7.75 -8.07
CA LEU A 290 -9.57 6.86 -9.13
C LEU A 290 -9.57 5.37 -8.73
N THR A 291 -9.30 5.08 -7.45
CA THR A 291 -9.36 3.72 -6.91
C THR A 291 -10.79 3.20 -6.89
N THR A 292 -11.75 3.99 -6.40
CA THR A 292 -13.17 3.63 -6.36
C THR A 292 -13.75 3.46 -7.76
N LEU A 293 -13.41 4.36 -8.68
CA LEU A 293 -13.78 4.22 -10.10
C LEU A 293 -13.22 2.93 -10.71
N ARG A 294 -11.97 2.58 -10.38
CA ARG A 294 -11.36 1.33 -10.84
C ARG A 294 -12.09 0.12 -10.26
N LEU A 295 -12.44 0.13 -8.97
CA LEU A 295 -13.23 -0.92 -8.33
C LEU A 295 -14.57 -1.10 -9.04
N HIS A 296 -15.30 -0.01 -9.29
CA HIS A 296 -16.58 -0.03 -9.97
C HIS A 296 -16.48 -0.66 -11.36
N ALA A 297 -15.49 -0.24 -12.16
CA ALA A 297 -15.23 -0.83 -13.48
C ALA A 297 -14.86 -2.33 -13.42
N GLN A 298 -14.22 -2.78 -12.33
CA GLN A 298 -13.91 -4.20 -12.12
C GLN A 298 -15.09 -5.02 -11.60
N GLY A 299 -16.12 -4.40 -11.04
CA GLY A 299 -17.36 -5.09 -10.61
C GLY A 299 -18.04 -5.88 -11.73
N LEU A 300 -17.85 -5.44 -12.97
CA LEU A 300 -18.34 -6.14 -14.16
C LEU A 300 -17.54 -7.41 -14.46
N ARG A 301 -16.24 -7.45 -14.08
CA ARG A 301 -15.26 -8.46 -14.51
C ARG A 301 -14.85 -9.46 -13.43
N ARG A 302 -14.93 -9.08 -12.16
CA ARG A 302 -14.44 -9.89 -11.02
C ARG A 302 -15.55 -10.16 -10.02
N THR A 303 -15.74 -11.42 -9.65
CA THR A 303 -16.77 -11.86 -8.70
C THR A 303 -16.61 -11.22 -7.31
N SER A 304 -15.39 -11.14 -6.78
CA SER A 304 -15.12 -10.50 -5.49
C SER A 304 -15.39 -8.99 -5.50
N ALA A 305 -15.08 -8.30 -6.60
CA ALA A 305 -15.43 -6.88 -6.76
C ALA A 305 -16.95 -6.68 -6.84
N ARG A 306 -17.65 -7.53 -7.60
CA ARG A 306 -19.11 -7.49 -7.72
C ARG A 306 -19.81 -7.68 -6.36
N ARG A 307 -19.39 -8.71 -5.61
CA ARG A 307 -19.89 -9.00 -4.25
C ARG A 307 -19.62 -7.85 -3.29
N TYR A 308 -18.43 -7.25 -3.36
CA TYR A 308 -18.13 -6.10 -2.51
C TYR A 308 -19.02 -4.89 -2.87
N LEU A 309 -19.24 -4.62 -4.15
CA LEU A 309 -20.11 -3.53 -4.60
C LEU A 309 -21.58 -3.74 -4.25
N SER A 310 -22.07 -5.00 -4.17
CA SER A 310 -23.43 -5.26 -3.69
C SER A 310 -23.60 -4.95 -2.20
N LEU A 311 -22.53 -5.04 -1.40
CA LEU A 311 -22.54 -4.59 0.00
C LEU A 311 -22.52 -3.06 0.11
N TRP A 312 -21.94 -2.37 -0.89
CA TRP A 312 -21.69 -0.92 -0.86
C TRP A 312 -22.20 -0.21 -2.12
N PRO A 313 -23.52 -0.21 -2.41
CA PRO A 313 -24.05 0.35 -3.66
C PRO A 313 -23.81 1.87 -3.80
N ARG A 314 -23.60 2.58 -2.69
CA ARG A 314 -23.34 4.03 -2.65
C ARG A 314 -21.86 4.40 -2.57
N ILE A 315 -20.94 3.45 -2.76
CA ILE A 315 -19.48 3.66 -2.55
C ILE A 315 -18.87 4.76 -3.40
N LEU A 316 -19.50 5.11 -4.53
CA LEU A 316 -19.08 6.25 -5.36
C LEU A 316 -19.34 7.58 -4.63
N ARG A 317 -20.54 7.76 -4.07
CA ARG A 317 -21.01 9.03 -3.48
C ARG A 317 -20.60 9.21 -2.03
N GLN A 318 -20.50 8.11 -1.28
CA GLN A 318 -20.13 8.13 0.11
C GLN A 318 -18.73 7.53 0.24
N ALA A 319 -17.78 8.32 0.75
CA ALA A 319 -16.61 7.71 1.34
C ALA A 319 -17.12 6.75 2.43
N PRO A 320 -16.60 5.50 2.53
CA PRO A 320 -17.01 4.62 3.62
C PRO A 320 -16.80 5.39 4.92
N GLU A 321 -17.90 5.76 5.57
CA GLU A 321 -17.91 6.60 6.77
C GLU A 321 -16.91 5.98 7.74
N ARG A 322 -15.79 6.69 7.93
CA ARG A 322 -14.62 6.31 8.75
C ARG A 322 -14.32 4.82 8.67
N ALA A 323 -13.66 4.45 7.56
CA ALA A 323 -13.13 3.14 7.26
C ALA A 323 -12.78 2.37 8.55
N LEU A 324 -13.24 1.12 8.69
CA LEU A 324 -13.00 0.25 9.86
C LEU A 324 -11.59 0.32 10.47
N PRO A 325 -10.49 0.62 9.74
CA PRO A 325 -9.21 0.93 10.37
C PRO A 325 -9.26 2.10 11.37
N GLU A 326 -10.00 3.17 11.10
CA GLU A 326 -10.17 4.31 12.02
C GLU A 326 -10.97 3.91 13.27
N LEU A 327 -12.03 3.10 13.13
CA LEU A 327 -12.71 2.48 14.27
C LEU A 327 -11.73 1.63 15.10
N SER A 328 -10.88 0.83 14.45
CA SER A 328 -9.88 0.02 15.15
C SER A 328 -8.85 0.83 15.94
N ALA A 329 -8.65 2.12 15.62
CA ALA A 329 -7.79 3.00 16.40
C ALA A 329 -8.48 3.51 17.68
N HIS A 330 -9.80 3.74 17.63
CA HIS A 330 -10.59 4.23 18.76
C HIS A 330 -10.97 3.11 19.74
N TRP A 331 -11.14 1.87 19.24
CA TRP A 331 -11.47 0.68 20.05
C TRP A 331 -10.41 -0.42 19.86
N PRO A 332 -9.19 -0.26 20.42
CA PRO A 332 -8.09 -1.20 20.22
C PRO A 332 -8.38 -2.59 20.80
N ASN A 333 -9.13 -2.67 21.88
CA ASN A 333 -9.62 -3.93 22.46
C ASN A 333 -10.54 -4.72 21.51
N MET A 334 -11.16 -4.06 20.53
CA MET A 334 -11.99 -4.66 19.50
C MET A 334 -11.23 -4.94 18.19
N ALA A 335 -9.91 -4.83 18.16
CA ALA A 335 -9.11 -5.02 16.95
C ALA A 335 -9.33 -6.39 16.27
N ALA A 336 -9.38 -7.48 17.05
CA ALA A 336 -9.62 -8.83 16.52
C ALA A 336 -11.04 -8.99 15.94
N ALA A 337 -12.03 -8.34 16.57
CA ALA A 337 -13.41 -8.32 16.11
C ALA A 337 -13.54 -7.54 14.80
N LEU A 338 -12.98 -6.33 14.74
CA LEU A 338 -12.99 -5.50 13.54
C LEU A 338 -12.22 -6.16 12.39
N GLN A 339 -11.14 -6.89 12.66
CA GLN A 339 -10.47 -7.75 11.68
C GLN A 339 -11.41 -8.82 11.12
N ALA A 340 -12.24 -9.46 11.96
CA ALA A 340 -13.21 -10.46 11.51
C ALA A 340 -14.27 -9.83 10.59
N LEU A 341 -14.76 -8.62 10.93
CA LEU A 341 -15.68 -7.86 10.10
C LEU A 341 -15.07 -7.47 8.74
N MET A 342 -13.85 -6.93 8.71
CA MET A 342 -13.16 -6.61 7.44
C MET A 342 -12.99 -7.83 6.55
N ARG A 343 -12.68 -8.99 7.16
CA ARG A 343 -12.57 -10.26 6.44
C ARG A 343 -13.91 -10.68 5.83
N ALA A 344 -14.99 -10.58 6.59
CA ALA A 344 -16.33 -10.87 6.10
C ALA A 344 -16.72 -9.94 4.94
N ARG A 345 -16.49 -8.63 5.07
CA ARG A 345 -16.78 -7.61 4.04
C ARG A 345 -16.01 -7.83 2.74
N THR A 346 -14.77 -8.29 2.83
CA THR A 346 -13.94 -8.63 1.64
C THR A 346 -14.24 -10.01 1.06
N GLY A 347 -15.20 -10.74 1.62
CA GLY A 347 -15.60 -12.08 1.17
C GLY A 347 -14.62 -13.18 1.59
N ILE A 348 -13.74 -12.93 2.56
CA ILE A 348 -12.78 -13.91 3.08
C ILE A 348 -13.50 -14.79 4.09
N PHE A 349 -13.98 -15.93 3.63
CA PHE A 349 -14.59 -16.97 4.47
C PHE A 349 -14.07 -18.34 4.05
N THR A 350 -13.44 -19.07 4.98
CA THR A 350 -12.84 -20.38 4.68
C THR A 350 -13.86 -21.47 4.97
N SER A 351 -14.58 -21.92 3.94
CA SER A 351 -15.59 -22.99 4.06
C SER A 351 -14.99 -24.35 4.42
N SER A 352 -15.81 -25.28 4.86
CA SER A 352 -15.45 -26.65 5.21
C SER A 352 -14.87 -27.39 4.01
N SER A 353 -15.43 -27.21 2.80
CA SER A 353 -14.83 -27.72 1.56
C SER A 353 -13.42 -27.17 1.33
N THR A 354 -13.20 -25.88 1.61
CA THR A 354 -11.86 -25.28 1.52
C THR A 354 -10.91 -25.87 2.57
N LEU A 355 -11.38 -26.07 3.80
CA LEU A 355 -10.61 -26.68 4.89
C LEU A 355 -10.27 -28.15 4.60
N PHE A 356 -11.16 -28.88 3.95
CA PHE A 356 -10.91 -30.24 3.45
C PHE A 356 -9.78 -30.25 2.42
N HIS A 357 -9.83 -29.38 1.40
CA HIS A 357 -8.74 -29.23 0.43
C HIS A 357 -7.42 -28.73 1.05
N MET A 358 -7.48 -28.05 2.20
CA MET A 358 -6.30 -27.67 2.98
C MET A 358 -5.73 -28.83 3.82
N GLY A 359 -6.45 -29.94 3.96
CA GLY A 359 -6.12 -31.05 4.85
C GLY A 359 -6.27 -30.70 6.33
N VAL A 360 -7.21 -29.80 6.66
CA VAL A 360 -7.47 -29.32 8.03
C VAL A 360 -8.69 -29.98 8.65
N LEU A 361 -9.65 -30.41 7.83
CA LEU A 361 -10.92 -31.00 8.24
C LEU A 361 -11.18 -32.26 7.40
N PRO A 362 -11.86 -33.30 7.92
CA PRO A 362 -12.35 -34.39 7.08
C PRO A 362 -13.39 -33.86 6.08
N ASP A 363 -13.72 -34.68 5.09
CA ASP A 363 -14.83 -34.36 4.20
C ASP A 363 -16.14 -34.44 4.99
N ILE A 364 -16.88 -33.34 4.98
CA ILE A 364 -18.18 -33.19 5.64
C ILE A 364 -19.19 -32.62 4.63
N ASP A 365 -18.96 -32.85 3.34
CA ASP A 365 -19.85 -32.47 2.23
C ASP A 365 -20.20 -30.97 2.17
N GLY A 366 -19.28 -30.12 2.61
CA GLY A 366 -19.52 -28.68 2.68
C GLY A 366 -20.48 -28.25 3.80
N ALA A 367 -20.86 -29.14 4.71
CA ALA A 367 -21.71 -28.84 5.85
C ALA A 367 -21.02 -27.91 6.87
N CYS A 368 -21.84 -27.18 7.62
CA CYS A 368 -21.43 -26.30 8.70
C CYS A 368 -20.78 -27.10 9.83
N PRO A 369 -19.53 -26.79 10.24
CA PRO A 369 -18.88 -27.50 11.35
C PRO A 369 -19.60 -27.35 12.70
N LEU A 370 -20.50 -26.38 12.83
CA LEU A 370 -21.23 -26.13 14.08
C LEU A 370 -22.51 -26.95 14.17
N CYS A 371 -23.46 -26.74 13.25
CA CYS A 371 -24.77 -27.39 13.30
C CYS A 371 -24.89 -28.66 12.45
N ARG A 372 -23.96 -28.92 11.53
CA ARG A 372 -23.99 -30.05 10.56
C ARG A 372 -25.16 -30.07 9.55
N ASP A 373 -26.18 -29.24 9.74
CA ASP A 373 -27.37 -29.27 8.87
C ASP A 373 -27.34 -28.28 7.68
N GLY A 374 -26.63 -27.15 7.83
CA GLY A 374 -26.59 -26.10 6.80
C GLY A 374 -25.28 -26.07 6.00
N ALA A 375 -25.31 -25.48 4.81
CA ALA A 375 -24.09 -25.24 4.02
C ALA A 375 -23.15 -24.26 4.73
N ASP A 376 -21.86 -24.59 4.79
CA ASP A 376 -20.84 -23.78 5.47
C ASP A 376 -20.47 -22.54 4.65
N THR A 377 -21.30 -21.52 4.81
CA THR A 377 -21.17 -20.22 4.16
C THR A 377 -21.23 -19.11 5.19
N LEU A 378 -20.65 -17.95 4.85
CA LEU A 378 -20.76 -16.76 5.69
C LEU A 378 -22.23 -16.38 5.94
N THR A 379 -23.08 -16.47 4.92
CA THR A 379 -24.52 -16.19 5.04
C THR A 379 -25.20 -17.12 6.03
N HIS A 380 -24.97 -18.43 5.93
CA HIS A 380 -25.51 -19.40 6.90
C HIS A 380 -25.03 -19.09 8.32
N MET A 381 -23.73 -18.84 8.50
CA MET A 381 -23.16 -18.53 9.82
C MET A 381 -23.79 -17.26 10.43
N VAL A 382 -24.00 -16.22 9.63
CA VAL A 382 -24.51 -14.91 10.08
C VAL A 382 -26.03 -14.88 10.25
N LEU A 383 -26.80 -15.65 9.47
CA LEU A 383 -28.26 -15.52 9.44
C LEU A 383 -29.01 -16.76 9.94
N HIS A 384 -28.48 -17.97 9.72
CA HIS A 384 -29.30 -19.20 9.80
C HIS A 384 -28.79 -20.26 10.78
N CYS A 385 -27.50 -20.27 11.13
CA CYS A 385 -26.93 -21.34 11.96
C CYS A 385 -27.60 -21.38 13.34
N GLU A 386 -28.33 -22.45 13.66
CA GLU A 386 -29.10 -22.56 14.91
C GLU A 386 -28.21 -22.55 16.14
N THR A 387 -27.05 -23.20 16.07
CA THR A 387 -26.03 -23.19 17.14
C THR A 387 -25.54 -21.78 17.49
N LEU A 388 -25.71 -20.80 16.58
CA LEU A 388 -25.33 -19.40 16.78
C LEU A 388 -26.54 -18.49 17.07
N ALA A 389 -27.76 -19.03 17.20
CA ALA A 389 -28.97 -18.23 17.41
C ALA A 389 -28.89 -17.36 18.69
N THR A 390 -28.47 -17.96 19.81
CA THR A 390 -28.25 -17.25 21.08
C THR A 390 -27.19 -16.17 20.94
N THR A 391 -26.06 -16.48 20.29
CA THR A 391 -24.97 -15.52 20.06
C THR A 391 -25.42 -14.33 19.19
N ARG A 392 -26.30 -14.54 18.20
CA ARG A 392 -26.87 -13.45 17.39
C ARG A 392 -27.78 -12.55 18.21
N HIS A 393 -28.58 -13.14 19.08
CA HIS A 393 -29.49 -12.43 19.98
C HIS A 393 -28.73 -11.60 21.02
N GLU A 394 -27.74 -12.19 21.70
CA GLU A 394 -26.88 -11.50 22.68
C GLU A 394 -26.10 -10.33 22.05
N ALA A 395 -25.64 -10.49 20.80
CA ALA A 395 -24.99 -9.41 20.06
C ALA A 395 -25.97 -8.33 19.56
N GLY A 396 -27.28 -8.58 19.64
CA GLY A 396 -28.33 -7.67 19.18
C GLY A 396 -28.28 -7.40 17.67
N ILE A 397 -27.80 -8.35 16.87
CA ILE A 397 -27.69 -8.19 15.41
C ILE A 397 -28.94 -8.65 14.64
N LEU A 398 -29.70 -9.59 15.20
CA LEU A 398 -31.00 -10.04 14.71
C LEU A 398 -31.98 -10.14 15.89
N ARG A 399 -33.27 -10.07 15.60
CA ARG A 399 -34.33 -10.22 16.60
C ARG A 399 -34.35 -11.64 17.22
N PRO A 400 -34.88 -11.79 18.45
CA PRO A 400 -35.05 -13.10 19.08
C PRO A 400 -35.92 -14.05 18.23
N PRO A 401 -35.72 -15.37 18.39
CA PRO A 401 -36.43 -16.42 17.65
C PRO A 401 -37.96 -16.40 17.83
N ASP A 402 -38.48 -15.78 18.89
CA ASP A 402 -39.92 -15.67 19.16
C ASP A 402 -40.62 -14.56 18.34
N SER A 403 -39.86 -13.84 17.51
CA SER A 403 -40.42 -12.84 16.59
C SER A 403 -40.75 -13.47 15.24
N THR A 404 -41.83 -13.02 14.59
CA THR A 404 -42.25 -13.40 13.22
C THR A 404 -41.24 -13.06 12.12
N PHE A 405 -39.99 -12.75 12.48
CA PHE A 405 -38.93 -12.35 11.58
C PHE A 405 -38.28 -13.57 10.92
N VAL A 406 -38.89 -14.05 9.84
CA VAL A 406 -38.31 -15.06 8.96
C VAL A 406 -37.41 -14.39 7.92
N VAL A 407 -36.14 -14.76 7.89
CA VAL A 407 -35.21 -14.32 6.83
C VAL A 407 -35.54 -15.10 5.56
N THR A 408 -36.21 -14.44 4.60
CA THR A 408 -36.48 -15.03 3.28
C THR A 408 -35.22 -15.00 2.41
N ARG A 409 -35.09 -16.00 1.50
CA ARG A 409 -33.95 -16.08 0.56
C ARG A 409 -33.76 -14.79 -0.27
N GLU A 410 -34.86 -14.14 -0.62
CA GLU A 410 -34.86 -12.89 -1.39
C GLU A 410 -34.25 -11.71 -0.63
N ARG A 411 -34.27 -11.76 0.72
CA ARG A 411 -33.74 -10.69 1.59
C ARG A 411 -32.34 -10.96 2.11
N GLU A 412 -31.81 -12.17 1.97
CA GLU A 412 -30.49 -12.56 2.51
C GLU A 412 -29.37 -11.61 2.05
N ALA A 413 -29.28 -11.32 0.76
CA ALA A 413 -28.23 -10.48 0.20
C ALA A 413 -28.29 -9.04 0.74
N THR A 414 -29.49 -8.48 0.84
CA THR A 414 -29.73 -7.13 1.37
C THR A 414 -29.44 -7.07 2.86
N LEU A 415 -29.91 -8.05 3.63
CA LEU A 415 -29.67 -8.12 5.07
C LEU A 415 -28.18 -8.33 5.39
N MET A 416 -27.48 -9.16 4.63
CA MET A 416 -26.01 -9.28 4.74
C MET A 416 -25.30 -7.95 4.46
N ALA A 417 -25.74 -7.20 3.45
CA ALA A 417 -25.20 -5.88 3.14
C ALA A 417 -25.43 -4.88 4.28
N GLU A 418 -26.64 -4.84 4.84
CA GLU A 418 -26.99 -3.99 5.98
C GLU A 418 -26.14 -4.33 7.21
N LEU A 419 -26.10 -5.61 7.61
CA LEU A 419 -25.37 -6.07 8.80
C LEU A 419 -23.86 -5.83 8.66
N LEU A 420 -23.24 -6.26 7.56
CA LEU A 420 -21.81 -6.00 7.31
C LEU A 420 -21.52 -4.51 7.13
N GLY A 421 -22.57 -3.73 6.83
CA GLY A 421 -22.59 -2.28 6.77
C GLY A 421 -22.70 -1.58 8.12
N GLY A 422 -23.00 -2.30 9.19
CA GLY A 422 -23.29 -1.75 10.52
C GLY A 422 -24.72 -1.20 10.68
N GLN A 423 -25.62 -1.49 9.75
CA GLN A 423 -27.04 -1.21 9.87
C GLN A 423 -27.74 -2.41 10.51
N LEU A 424 -28.33 -2.19 11.68
CA LEU A 424 -29.10 -3.21 12.41
C LEU A 424 -30.56 -3.20 11.96
N THR A 425 -31.26 -4.33 12.07
CA THR A 425 -32.69 -4.43 11.74
C THR A 425 -33.54 -3.56 12.67
N SER A 426 -34.60 -2.95 12.14
CA SER A 426 -35.54 -2.12 12.93
C SER A 426 -36.19 -2.93 14.07
N GLY A 427 -36.28 -2.36 15.27
CA GLY A 427 -36.77 -3.04 16.48
C GLY A 427 -35.80 -4.06 17.08
N THR A 428 -34.50 -3.92 16.83
CA THR A 428 -33.49 -4.35 17.81
C THR A 428 -33.70 -3.52 19.08
N ASP A 429 -33.71 -4.17 20.24
CA ASP A 429 -34.03 -3.49 21.50
C ASP A 429 -33.16 -2.25 21.69
N LYS A 430 -33.80 -1.08 21.74
CA LYS A 430 -33.13 0.17 22.14
C LYS A 430 -32.63 0.09 23.59
N ASN A 431 -33.19 -0.84 24.36
CA ASN A 431 -32.80 -1.24 25.71
C ASN A 431 -31.72 -2.34 25.75
N ALA A 432 -31.11 -2.70 24.61
CA ALA A 432 -29.75 -3.27 24.62
C ALA A 432 -28.73 -2.16 25.00
N THR A 433 -29.02 -1.43 26.08
CA THR A 433 -28.20 -0.48 26.80
C THR A 433 -27.20 -1.27 27.63
N ALA A 434 -26.27 -1.91 26.95
CA ALA A 434 -25.06 -2.39 27.57
C ALA A 434 -23.95 -2.24 26.54
N LEU A 435 -23.46 -1.02 26.33
CA LEU A 435 -22.05 -0.81 26.05
C LEU A 435 -21.27 -0.45 27.33
N SER A 436 -21.96 -0.35 28.47
CA SER A 436 -21.36 -0.27 29.81
C SER A 436 -21.02 -1.64 30.42
N ARG A 437 -21.43 -2.77 29.81
CA ARG A 437 -21.20 -4.11 30.40
C ARG A 437 -20.69 -5.28 29.53
N PRO A 438 -20.59 -5.24 28.18
CA PRO A 438 -19.91 -6.30 27.42
C PRO A 438 -18.53 -5.90 26.89
N VAL A 439 -18.16 -4.62 26.81
CA VAL A 439 -16.80 -4.23 26.39
C VAL A 439 -15.77 -4.64 27.46
N ALA A 440 -16.15 -4.61 28.74
CA ALA A 440 -15.37 -5.10 29.88
C ALA A 440 -15.47 -6.63 30.08
N ALA A 441 -16.64 -7.24 29.82
CA ALA A 441 -16.82 -8.69 29.97
C ALA A 441 -16.22 -9.51 28.81
N LEU A 442 -16.18 -8.97 27.58
CA LEU A 442 -15.54 -9.61 26.42
C LEU A 442 -14.01 -9.45 26.41
N SER A 443 -13.46 -8.49 27.14
CA SER A 443 -12.01 -8.36 27.37
C SER A 443 -11.53 -9.32 28.47
N ALA A 444 -12.32 -9.53 29.53
CA ALA A 444 -11.98 -10.44 30.63
C ALA A 444 -11.87 -11.93 30.23
N GLN A 445 -12.47 -12.37 29.12
CA GLN A 445 -12.37 -13.75 28.63
C GLN A 445 -11.13 -14.05 27.76
N VAL A 446 -10.31 -13.04 27.47
CA VAL A 446 -9.04 -13.21 26.72
C VAL A 446 -7.87 -13.54 27.65
N ASP A 447 -7.92 -13.14 28.92
CA ASP A 447 -6.80 -13.30 29.86
C ASP A 447 -6.86 -14.58 30.72
N THR A 448 -8.01 -15.25 30.84
CA THR A 448 -8.17 -16.40 31.77
C THR A 448 -7.74 -17.76 31.23
N GLN A 449 -6.91 -17.84 30.18
CA GLN A 449 -6.29 -19.11 29.74
C GLN A 449 -4.76 -19.05 29.65
N GLY A 450 -4.15 -18.04 30.29
CA GLY A 450 -2.71 -17.77 30.17
C GLY A 450 -1.91 -17.79 31.46
N GLU A 451 -2.44 -18.18 32.61
CA GLU A 451 -1.65 -18.16 33.86
C GLU A 451 -1.88 -19.42 34.71
N SER A 452 -0.95 -20.37 34.56
CA SER A 452 -0.62 -21.33 35.59
C SER A 452 0.81 -21.06 36.05
N ALA A 453 0.92 -20.58 37.30
CA ALA A 453 2.04 -20.69 38.22
C ALA A 453 3.43 -20.21 37.76
N THR A 454 3.87 -19.07 38.32
CA THR A 454 5.01 -19.04 39.26
C THR A 454 5.00 -17.71 40.01
N GLU A 455 4.81 -17.77 41.32
CA GLU A 455 5.01 -16.67 42.26
C GLU A 455 6.49 -16.31 42.37
N ALA A 456 6.82 -15.01 42.35
CA ALA A 456 8.05 -14.51 42.96
C ALA A 456 7.85 -13.08 43.49
N ARG A 457 8.01 -13.01 44.82
CA ARG A 457 8.05 -11.87 45.74
C ARG A 457 8.74 -10.58 45.24
N GLY A 458 8.05 -9.45 45.46
CA GLY A 458 8.48 -8.36 46.36
C GLY A 458 9.57 -7.38 45.92
N ALA A 459 9.22 -6.09 45.81
CA ALA A 459 9.89 -4.98 46.51
C ALA A 459 9.10 -3.67 46.30
N ARG A 460 8.68 -3.03 47.41
CA ARG A 460 8.25 -1.63 47.47
C ARG A 460 9.48 -0.73 47.42
N VAL A 461 9.38 0.40 46.74
CA VAL A 461 10.15 1.61 47.07
C VAL A 461 9.22 2.81 46.88
N ASP A 462 8.94 3.49 47.98
CA ASP A 462 8.33 4.81 48.06
C ASP A 462 9.37 5.89 47.70
N GLY A 463 8.93 6.99 47.09
CA GLY A 463 9.78 8.16 46.83
C GLY A 463 9.01 9.28 46.16
N ALA A 464 8.55 10.23 46.97
CA ALA A 464 7.90 11.48 46.57
C ALA A 464 8.86 12.43 45.83
N THR A 465 8.31 13.33 45.00
CA THR A 465 8.31 14.79 45.23
C THR A 465 7.55 15.51 44.11
N ASP A 466 6.62 16.36 44.53
CA ASP A 466 5.99 17.43 43.76
C ASP A 466 7.02 18.41 43.17
N HIS A 467 6.78 18.85 41.95
CA HIS A 467 6.97 20.25 41.59
C HIS A 467 5.92 20.68 40.55
N ASP A 468 5.08 21.58 41.02
CA ASP A 468 4.10 22.37 40.30
C ASP A 468 4.80 23.38 39.38
N ASP A 469 4.42 23.40 38.11
CA ASP A 469 4.60 24.58 37.26
C ASP A 469 3.50 24.59 36.18
N THR A 470 2.54 25.48 36.41
CA THR A 470 1.40 25.76 35.55
C THR A 470 1.82 26.63 34.37
N ARG A 471 1.48 26.23 33.14
CA ARG A 471 1.20 27.16 32.02
C ARG A 471 0.47 26.48 30.87
N ASP A 472 -0.76 26.94 30.72
CA ASP A 472 -1.69 26.88 29.60
C ASP A 472 -1.21 26.29 28.26
N GLY A 473 -1.82 25.16 27.93
CA GLY A 473 -1.99 24.65 26.58
C GLY A 473 -3.11 23.64 26.62
N GLY A 474 -4.35 24.09 26.37
CA GLY A 474 -5.58 23.32 26.52
C GLY A 474 -5.51 21.92 25.90
N ALA A 475 -5.14 20.94 26.74
CA ALA A 475 -5.31 19.54 26.44
C ALA A 475 -6.80 19.27 26.45
N THR A 476 -7.41 19.26 25.26
CA THR A 476 -8.75 18.70 25.08
C THR A 476 -8.62 17.23 25.46
N THR A 477 -9.00 16.90 26.70
CA THR A 477 -9.22 15.54 27.14
C THR A 477 -10.22 14.92 26.17
N LEU A 478 -9.73 14.06 25.27
CA LEU A 478 -10.56 13.23 24.41
C LEU A 478 -11.35 12.28 25.32
N GLY A 479 -12.50 12.74 25.81
CA GLY A 479 -13.48 11.88 26.44
C GLY A 479 -13.88 10.75 25.48
N PRO A 480 -14.39 9.62 25.98
CA PRO A 480 -14.78 8.49 25.15
C PRO A 480 -15.83 8.94 24.13
N VAL A 481 -15.43 9.04 22.86
CA VAL A 481 -16.34 9.37 21.76
C VAL A 481 -17.38 8.26 21.69
N LEU A 482 -18.62 8.55 22.08
CA LEU A 482 -19.73 7.62 21.91
C LEU A 482 -19.85 7.27 20.41
N PRO A 483 -19.90 5.97 20.06
CA PRO A 483 -19.97 5.56 18.67
C PRO A 483 -21.28 6.08 18.05
N SER A 484 -21.22 6.52 16.79
CA SER A 484 -22.45 6.76 16.02
C SER A 484 -23.28 5.47 15.95
N PRO A 485 -24.61 5.52 15.72
CA PRO A 485 -25.44 4.32 15.63
C PRO A 485 -24.91 3.28 14.63
N ARG A 486 -24.32 3.73 13.53
CA ARG A 486 -23.65 2.85 12.55
C ARG A 486 -22.35 2.25 13.06
N ALA A 487 -21.53 3.02 13.78
CA ALA A 487 -20.31 2.54 14.41
C ALA A 487 -20.62 1.49 15.48
N GLU A 488 -21.65 1.72 16.29
CA GLU A 488 -22.13 0.77 17.27
C GLU A 488 -22.62 -0.53 16.61
N GLY A 489 -23.44 -0.43 15.55
CA GLY A 489 -23.88 -1.59 14.80
C GLY A 489 -22.71 -2.39 14.20
N ALA A 490 -21.71 -1.71 13.64
CA ALA A 490 -20.50 -2.36 13.14
C ALA A 490 -19.72 -3.08 14.26
N LEU A 491 -19.59 -2.49 15.44
CA LEU A 491 -18.92 -3.11 16.60
C LEU A 491 -19.68 -4.36 17.08
N ARG A 492 -21.02 -4.32 17.15
CA ARG A 492 -21.85 -5.47 17.52
C ARG A 492 -21.70 -6.63 16.54
N VAL A 493 -21.76 -6.36 15.24
CA VAL A 493 -21.55 -7.37 14.18
C VAL A 493 -20.13 -7.92 14.21
N ALA A 494 -19.13 -7.07 14.46
CA ALA A 494 -17.74 -7.48 14.60
C ALA A 494 -17.55 -8.44 15.79
N ALA A 495 -18.15 -8.14 16.95
CA ALA A 495 -18.09 -8.98 18.14
C ALA A 495 -18.75 -10.36 17.89
N PHE A 496 -19.93 -10.37 17.26
CA PHE A 496 -20.59 -11.60 16.83
C PHE A 496 -19.69 -12.45 15.93
N LEU A 497 -19.11 -11.85 14.88
CA LEU A 497 -18.24 -12.56 13.93
C LEU A 497 -17.00 -13.16 14.59
N LEU A 498 -16.42 -12.46 15.57
CA LEU A 498 -15.30 -13.00 16.35
C LEU A 498 -15.71 -14.22 17.16
N ARG A 499 -16.83 -14.13 17.88
CA ARG A 499 -17.35 -15.23 18.71
C ARG A 499 -17.74 -16.44 17.86
N ALA A 500 -18.47 -16.23 16.78
CA ALA A 500 -18.84 -17.27 15.84
C ALA A 500 -17.60 -17.98 15.26
N ARG A 501 -16.55 -17.21 14.92
CA ARG A 501 -15.27 -17.77 14.45
C ARG A 501 -14.57 -18.61 15.52
N GLN A 502 -14.55 -18.17 16.78
CA GLN A 502 -13.95 -18.93 17.89
C GLN A 502 -14.67 -20.26 18.10
N LEU A 503 -16.01 -20.24 18.17
CA LEU A 503 -16.82 -21.46 18.30
C LEU A 503 -16.60 -22.41 17.12
N ARG A 504 -16.61 -21.88 15.89
CA ARG A 504 -16.35 -22.67 14.68
C ARG A 504 -14.95 -23.27 14.70
N GLN A 505 -13.94 -22.51 15.14
CA GLN A 505 -12.56 -23.01 15.26
C GLN A 505 -12.42 -24.10 16.33
N ALA A 506 -13.13 -23.99 17.45
CA ALA A 506 -13.17 -25.03 18.48
C ALA A 506 -13.80 -26.32 17.93
N SER A 507 -14.94 -26.23 17.23
CA SER A 507 -15.56 -27.39 16.59
C SER A 507 -14.68 -28.05 15.52
N ILE A 508 -14.02 -27.25 14.67
CA ILE A 508 -13.03 -27.75 13.70
C ILE A 508 -11.91 -28.49 14.42
N THR A 509 -11.39 -27.94 15.51
CA THR A 509 -10.30 -28.54 16.28
C THR A 509 -10.72 -29.86 16.92
N ARG A 510 -11.96 -29.95 17.43
CA ARG A 510 -12.55 -31.18 17.96
C ARG A 510 -12.70 -32.24 16.86
N THR A 511 -13.37 -31.91 15.77
CA THR A 511 -13.56 -32.81 14.61
C THR A 511 -12.22 -33.34 14.12
N ARG A 512 -11.23 -32.46 14.00
CA ARG A 512 -9.90 -32.82 13.55
C ARG A 512 -9.18 -33.81 14.48
N ARG A 513 -9.41 -33.71 15.80
CA ARG A 513 -8.89 -34.68 16.79
C ARG A 513 -9.60 -36.02 16.68
N GLU A 514 -10.92 -36.02 16.51
CA GLU A 514 -11.74 -37.22 16.33
C GLU A 514 -11.30 -38.04 15.09
N TYR A 515 -10.88 -37.35 14.02
CA TYR A 515 -10.42 -37.98 12.77
C TYR A 515 -8.88 -38.12 12.66
N HIS A 516 -8.13 -37.91 13.75
CA HIS A 516 -6.66 -38.04 13.80
C HIS A 516 -5.89 -37.25 12.71
N ILE A 517 -6.38 -36.08 12.29
CA ILE A 517 -5.75 -35.31 11.20
C ILE A 517 -4.53 -34.53 11.73
N PRO A 518 -3.31 -34.77 11.18
CA PRO A 518 -2.04 -34.27 11.74
C PRO A 518 -1.85 -32.76 11.60
N VAL A 519 -1.35 -32.11 12.65
CA VAL A 519 -1.07 -30.65 12.66
C VAL A 519 0.07 -30.36 11.70
N ARG A 520 -0.26 -29.86 10.50
CA ARG A 520 0.71 -29.18 9.65
C ARG A 520 1.22 -27.94 10.38
N ARG A 521 2.28 -28.09 11.18
CA ARG A 521 3.09 -26.94 11.60
C ARG A 521 3.56 -26.27 10.32
N SER A 522 3.32 -24.96 10.18
CA SER A 522 3.86 -24.24 9.03
C SER A 522 5.37 -24.41 9.07
N ILE A 523 5.93 -25.15 8.14
CA ILE A 523 7.38 -25.22 7.96
C ILE A 523 7.79 -23.77 7.69
N ARG A 524 8.43 -23.13 8.69
CA ARG A 524 9.30 -21.99 8.44
C ARG A 524 10.32 -22.52 7.44
N ARG A 525 10.11 -22.28 6.15
CA ARG A 525 11.16 -22.48 5.16
C ARG A 525 12.25 -21.49 5.54
N GLY A 526 13.28 -21.98 6.23
CA GLY A 526 14.54 -21.28 6.35
C GLY A 526 15.07 -20.95 4.95
N PRO A 527 15.98 -19.97 4.83
CA PRO A 527 16.54 -19.60 3.54
C PRO A 527 17.13 -20.85 2.88
N ARG A 528 16.65 -21.17 1.66
CA ARG A 528 17.29 -22.20 0.84
C ARG A 528 18.69 -21.68 0.54
N GLY A 529 19.71 -22.39 1.04
CA GLY A 529 21.09 -22.17 0.66
C GLY A 529 21.28 -22.37 -0.86
N PRO A 530 22.36 -21.83 -1.44
CA PRO A 530 22.59 -21.89 -2.87
C PRO A 530 22.75 -23.35 -3.31
N THR A 531 21.90 -23.78 -4.23
CA THR A 531 22.06 -25.03 -4.96
C THR A 531 23.32 -24.94 -5.81
N THR A 532 24.34 -25.72 -5.44
CA THR A 532 25.47 -26.07 -6.30
C THR A 532 24.95 -26.89 -7.49
N THR A 533 25.12 -26.37 -8.70
CA THR A 533 25.06 -27.15 -9.94
C THR A 533 26.26 -28.12 -9.98
N PRO A 534 26.07 -29.40 -10.31
CA PRO A 534 27.19 -30.23 -10.73
C PRO A 534 27.57 -29.86 -12.18
N ILE A 535 28.86 -30.08 -12.45
CA ILE A 535 29.69 -29.69 -13.59
C ILE A 535 29.05 -30.00 -14.95
#